data_AF-A0A377IUG3-F1
#
_entry.id   AF-A0A377IUG3-F1
#
_cell.length_a   1.000
_cell.length_b   1.000
_cell.length_c   1.000
_cell.angle_alpha   90.00
_cell.angle_beta   90.00
_cell.angle_gamma   90.00
#
_symmetry.space_group_name_H-M   'P 1'
#
loop_
_entity.id
_entity.type
_entity.pdbx_description
1 polymer ?
#
loop_
_entity_poly.entity_id
_entity_poly.type
_entity_poly.pdbx_seq_one_letter_code
_entity_poly.pdbx_strand_id
1 'polypeptide(L)' 'MRYISEEDMPIFHEATRLREEAERLHVEWVSQVQESYTGEISYNDTKPKFDEYLEAFNKWKQFQEQHAAILLAKVQN' A
#
# COMPACT_ATOMS: atom_id res chain seq x y z
N MET A 1 26.83 5.61 -5.56
CA MET A 1 25.50 6.28 -5.54
C MET A 1 24.84 5.93 -6.86
N ARG A 2 23.66 5.29 -6.85
CA ARG A 2 22.92 4.90 -8.07
C ARG A 2 22.04 6.07 -8.50
N TYR A 3 21.96 6.31 -9.80
CA TYR A 3 21.04 7.26 -10.43
C TYR A 3 19.87 6.49 -11.04
N ILE A 4 18.69 7.10 -11.05
CA ILE A 4 17.47 6.54 -11.62
C ILE A 4 17.57 6.58 -13.16
N SER A 5 17.25 5.47 -13.82
CA SER A 5 17.13 5.38 -15.29
C SER A 5 15.69 5.15 -15.74
N GLU A 6 15.43 5.24 -17.06
CA GLU A 6 14.12 4.88 -17.63
C GLU A 6 13.75 3.41 -17.36
N GLU A 7 14.75 2.52 -17.29
CA GLU A 7 14.56 1.10 -16.96
C GLU A 7 14.10 0.89 -15.51
N ASP A 8 14.34 1.86 -14.63
CA ASP A 8 13.89 1.83 -13.24
C ASP A 8 12.43 2.31 -13.09
N MET A 9 11.89 3.04 -14.07
CA MET A 9 10.53 3.61 -13.99
C MET A 9 9.40 2.58 -13.77
N PRO A 10 9.41 1.39 -14.38
CA PRO A 10 8.43 0.34 -14.08
C PRO A 10 8.35 -0.03 -12.60
N ILE A 11 9.48 0.04 -11.87
CA ILE A 11 9.53 -0.24 -10.43
C ILE A 11 8.84 0.87 -9.64
N PHE A 12 9.03 2.13 -10.01
CA PHE A 12 8.31 3.25 -9.38
C PHE A 12 6.80 3.18 -9.66
N HIS A 13 6.40 2.85 -10.89
CA HIS A 13 4.99 2.69 -11.24
C HIS A 13 4.32 1.57 -10.46
N GLU A 14 4.96 0.40 -10.38
CA GLU A 14 4.42 -0.73 -9.63
C GLU A 14 4.39 -0.45 -8.12
N ALA A 15 5.45 0.16 -7.55
CA ALA A 15 5.46 0.60 -6.16
C ALA A 15 4.31 1.58 -5.86
N THR A 16 4.00 2.47 -6.79
CA THR A 16 2.90 3.44 -6.66
C THR A 16 1.55 2.74 -6.73
N ARG A 17 1.35 1.86 -7.71
CA ARG A 17 0.11 1.08 -7.87
C ARG A 17 -0.18 0.23 -6.63
N LEU A 18 0.84 -0.43 -6.07
CA LEU A 18 0.69 -1.24 -4.86
C LEU A 18 0.37 -0.38 -3.62
N ARG A 19 0.97 0.82 -3.51
CA ARG A 19 0.68 1.77 -2.43
C ARG A 19 -0.76 2.27 -2.51
N GLU A 20 -1.19 2.68 -3.70
CA GLU A 20 -2.54 3.19 -3.94
C GLU A 20 -3.61 2.14 -3.62
N GLU A 21 -3.35 0.88 -3.98
CA GLU A 21 -4.25 -0.23 -3.64
C GLU A 21 -4.35 -0.46 -2.12
N ALA A 22 -3.22 -0.45 -1.41
CA ALA A 22 -3.22 -0.56 0.05
C ALA A 22 -3.93 0.64 0.71
N GLU A 23 -3.76 1.85 0.18
CA GLU A 23 -4.43 3.06 0.68
C GLU A 23 -5.94 3.02 0.44
N ARG A 24 -6.40 2.55 -0.74
CA ARG A 24 -7.81 2.33 -1.04
C ARG A 24 -8.46 1.38 -0.03
N LEU A 25 -7.83 0.22 0.20
CA LEU A 25 -8.33 -0.79 1.14
C LEU A 25 -8.31 -0.28 2.59
N HIS A 26 -7.34 0.54 2.96
CA HIS A 26 -7.30 1.19 4.26
C HIS A 26 -8.49 2.12 4.47
N VAL A 27 -8.80 2.97 3.49
CA VAL A 27 -9.96 3.88 3.54
C VAL A 27 -11.27 3.09 3.66
N GLU A 28 -11.42 2.01 2.89
CA GLU A 28 -12.59 1.13 2.97
C GLU A 28 -12.73 0.49 4.35
N TRP A 29 -11.65 -0.04 4.91
CA TRP A 29 -11.67 -0.62 6.25
C TRP A 29 -12.05 0.43 7.31
N VAL A 30 -11.46 1.63 7.24
CA VAL A 30 -11.75 2.72 8.17
C VAL A 30 -13.22 3.14 8.09
N SER A 31 -13.82 3.16 6.90
CA SER A 31 -15.26 3.39 6.73
C SER A 31 -16.09 2.35 7.50
N GLN A 32 -15.75 1.06 7.38
CA GLN A 32 -16.45 0.01 8.14
C GLN A 32 -16.23 0.13 9.66
N VAL A 33 -15.05 0.57 10.10
CA VAL A 33 -14.80 0.86 11.52
C VAL A 33 -15.69 2.01 12.01
N GLN A 34 -15.92 3.03 11.17
CA GLN A 34 -16.83 4.12 11.50
C GLN A 34 -18.29 3.64 11.60
N GLU A 35 -18.75 2.80 10.67
CA GLU A 35 -20.07 2.15 10.73
C GLU A 35 -20.22 1.26 11.98
N SER A 36 -19.15 0.57 12.39
CA SER A 36 -19.16 -0.19 13.63
C SER A 36 -19.29 0.71 14.86
N TYR A 37 -18.63 1.87 14.86
CA TYR A 37 -18.72 2.85 15.94
C TYR A 37 -20.12 3.46 16.07
N THR A 38 -20.86 3.62 14.97
CA THR A 38 -22.27 4.05 14.98
C THR A 38 -23.24 2.91 15.34
N GLY A 39 -22.75 1.66 15.43
CA GLY A 39 -23.53 0.48 15.77
C GLY A 39 -24.29 -0.14 14.59
N GLU A 40 -23.98 0.27 13.36
CA GLU A 40 -24.60 -0.28 12.14
C GLU A 40 -24.11 -1.71 11.85
N ILE A 41 -22.85 -2.00 12.20
CA ILE A 41 -22.24 -3.33 12.08
C ILE A 41 -21.46 -3.71 13.35
N SER A 42 -21.17 -5.00 13.53
CA SER A 42 -20.26 -5.47 14.58
C SER A 42 -18.82 -5.16 14.22
N TYR A 43 -17.96 -4.91 15.20
CA TYR A 43 -16.53 -4.70 14.94
C TYR A 43 -15.89 -5.91 14.26
N ASN A 44 -16.38 -7.12 14.56
CA ASN A 44 -15.92 -8.36 13.93
C ASN A 44 -16.22 -8.40 12.42
N ASP A 45 -17.25 -7.68 11.96
CA ASP A 45 -17.61 -7.59 10.55
C ASP A 45 -16.58 -6.79 9.74
N THR A 46 -15.75 -5.97 10.40
CA THR A 46 -14.66 -5.20 9.78
C THR A 46 -13.42 -6.06 9.46
N LYS A 47 -13.30 -7.25 10.08
CA LYS A 47 -12.10 -8.09 9.99
C LYS A 47 -11.73 -8.51 8.56
N PRO A 48 -12.66 -8.95 7.69
CA PRO A 48 -12.31 -9.35 6.33
C PRO A 48 -11.62 -8.22 5.55
N LYS A 49 -12.13 -6.99 5.66
CA LYS A 49 -11.54 -5.83 4.97
C LYS A 49 -10.19 -5.44 5.57
N PHE A 50 -10.01 -5.59 6.88
CA PHE A 50 -8.71 -5.45 7.52
C PHE A 50 -7.68 -6.45 6.98
N ASP A 51 -8.08 -7.72 6.83
CA ASP A 51 -7.19 -8.77 6.30
C ASP A 51 -6.78 -8.46 4.84
N GLU A 52 -7.72 -8.00 4.00
CA GLU A 52 -7.44 -7.53 2.63
C GLU A 52 -6.42 -6.37 2.62
N TYR A 53 -6.66 -5.35 3.45
CA TYR A 53 -5.74 -4.23 3.60
C TYR A 53 -4.34 -4.71 4.02
N LEU A 54 -4.26 -5.59 5.02
CA LEU A 54 -3.00 -6.10 5.54
C LEU A 54 -2.23 -6.88 4.48
N GLU A 55 -2.91 -7.69 3.67
CA GLU A 55 -2.28 -8.41 2.56
C GLU A 55 -1.71 -7.45 1.51
N ALA A 56 -2.49 -6.45 1.07
CA ALA A 56 -2.05 -5.44 0.11
C ALA A 56 -0.87 -4.62 0.64
N PHE A 57 -0.95 -4.20 1.91
CA PHE A 57 0.12 -3.46 2.59
C PHE A 57 1.42 -4.28 2.67
N ASN A 58 1.32 -5.56 3.05
CA ASN A 58 2.48 -6.44 3.11
C ASN A 58 3.11 -6.65 1.73
N LYS A 59 2.29 -6.78 0.67
CA LYS A 59 2.79 -6.89 -0.70
C LYS A 59 3.54 -5.63 -1.12
N TRP A 60 2.98 -4.45 -0.85
CA TRP A 60 3.68 -3.17 -1.09
C TRP A 60 5.00 -3.09 -0.32
N LYS A 61 4.99 -3.45 0.97
CA LYS A 61 6.18 -3.42 1.83
C LYS A 61 7.28 -4.37 1.34
N GLN A 62 6.93 -5.60 0.99
CA GLN A 62 7.88 -6.58 0.44
C GLN A 62 8.48 -6.08 -0.88
N PHE A 63 7.67 -5.48 -1.75
CA PHE A 63 8.16 -4.87 -3.00
C PHE A 63 9.13 -3.71 -2.72
N GLN A 64 8.80 -2.83 -1.77
CA GLN A 64 9.68 -1.73 -1.34
C GLN A 64 11.02 -2.26 -0.82
N GLU A 65 11.02 -3.30 0.01
CA GLU A 65 12.23 -3.92 0.55
C GLU A 65 13.09 -4.56 -0.55
N GLN A 66 12.48 -5.29 -1.48
CA GLN A 66 13.18 -5.93 -2.60
C GLN A 66 13.82 -4.90 -3.55
N HIS A 67 13.17 -3.76 -3.75
CA HIS A 67 13.60 -2.73 -4.70
C HIS A 67 14.17 -1.46 -4.04
N ALA A 68 14.51 -1.51 -2.75
CA ALA A 68 14.95 -0.35 -1.97
C ALA A 68 16.15 0.39 -2.59
N ALA A 69 17.09 -0.34 -3.20
CA ALA A 69 18.26 0.26 -3.85
C ALA A 69 17.91 1.16 -5.04
N ILE A 70 16.76 0.94 -5.68
CA ILE A 70 16.25 1.73 -6.81
C ILE A 70 15.34 2.83 -6.28
N LEU A 71 14.40 2.49 -5.40
CA LEU A 71 13.40 3.42 -4.87
C LEU A 71 13.99 4.52 -3.98
N LEU A 72 15.16 4.28 -3.37
CA LEU A 72 15.92 5.26 -2.58
C LEU A 72 17.08 5.91 -3.36
N ALA A 73 17.21 5.61 -4.66
CA ALA A 73 18.27 6.18 -5.49
C ALA A 73 18.05 7.70 -5.70
N LYS A 74 19.12 8.45 -5.95
CA LYS A 74 18.99 9.89 -6.23
C LYS A 74 18.54 10.11 -7.68
N VAL A 75 17.56 10.99 -7.86
CA VAL A 75 17.24 11.57 -9.17
C VAL A 75 18.48 12.34 -9.67
N GLN A 76 18.87 12.10 -10.91
CA GLN A 76 19.93 12.87 -11.58
C GLN A 76 19.28 14.17 -12.07
N ASN A 77 19.65 15.32 -11.48
CA ASN A 77 19.23 16.65 -11.94
C ASN A 77 19.97 17.06 -13.20
#